data_AF-A0A968A2H8-F1
#
_entry.id   AF-A0A968A2H8-F1
#
_cell.length_a   1.000
_cell.length_b   1.000
_cell.length_c   1.000
_cell.angle_alpha   90.00
_cell.angle_beta   90.00
_cell.angle_gamma   90.00
#
_symmetry.space_group_name_H-M   'P 1'
#
loop_
_entity.id
_entity.type
_entity.pdbx_description
1 polymer ?
#
loop_
_entity_poly.entity_id
_entity_poly.type
_entity_poly.pdbx_seq_one_letter_code
_entity_poly.pdbx_strand_id
1 'polypeptide(L)'
;PGGYEDVLTNASFVGWGPSDDPKFMVYVWLQKPTVSPWGSVVAAPVFRQVAERVVVHMNIPPDKIRLSLDGDATDEISLAGSGR
;
A
#
# COMPACT_ATOMS: atom_id res chain seq x y z
N PRO A 1 16.90 -36.83 1.51
CA PRO A 1 17.54 -35.60 0.97
C PRO A 1 16.55 -34.43 1.03
N GLY A 2 16.95 -33.32 1.64
CA GLY A 2 16.17 -32.09 1.73
C GLY A 2 16.99 -30.94 1.16
N GLY A 3 16.36 -30.09 0.36
CA GLY A 3 16.99 -28.97 -0.34
C GLY A 3 15.95 -28.12 -1.06
N TYR A 4 16.37 -27.01 -1.64
CA TYR A 4 15.51 -26.19 -2.50
C TYR A 4 15.30 -26.91 -3.84
N GLU A 5 14.09 -26.78 -4.39
CA GLU A 5 13.85 -27.17 -5.78
C GLU A 5 14.20 -25.97 -6.69
N ASP A 6 15.14 -26.15 -7.61
CA ASP A 6 15.73 -25.06 -8.41
C ASP A 6 14.70 -24.23 -9.20
N VAL A 7 13.56 -24.82 -9.52
CA VAL A 7 12.50 -24.22 -10.34
C VAL A 7 11.38 -23.61 -9.49
N LEU A 8 11.32 -23.96 -8.20
CA LEU A 8 10.22 -23.55 -7.33
C LEU A 8 10.62 -22.38 -6.46
N THR A 9 9.89 -21.29 -6.62
CA THR A 9 9.96 -20.15 -5.71
C THR A 9 8.58 -19.83 -5.15
N ASN A 10 8.54 -19.06 -4.07
CA ASN A 10 7.34 -18.36 -3.66
C ASN A 10 7.57 -16.88 -3.91
N ALA A 11 6.55 -16.21 -4.44
CA ALA A 11 6.63 -14.80 -4.77
C ALA A 11 5.69 -13.99 -3.86
N SER A 12 6.17 -12.89 -3.33
CA SER A 12 5.39 -12.03 -2.43
C SER A 12 5.53 -10.56 -2.76
N PHE A 13 4.51 -9.79 -2.37
CA PHE A 13 4.52 -8.34 -2.42
C PHE A 13 3.82 -7.79 -1.17
N VAL A 14 4.40 -6.76 -0.55
CA VAL A 14 3.82 -6.09 0.61
C VAL A 14 3.81 -4.59 0.38
N GLY A 15 2.75 -3.93 0.83
CA GLY A 15 2.63 -2.48 0.79
C GLY A 15 1.52 -1.99 1.71
N TRP A 16 1.47 -0.68 1.89
CA TRP A 16 0.50 0.01 2.74
C TRP A 16 0.02 1.29 2.08
N GLY A 17 -1.07 1.87 2.59
CA GLY A 17 -1.62 3.11 2.06
C GLY A 17 -2.54 3.85 3.04
N PRO A 18 -2.69 5.18 2.89
CA PRO A 18 -1.81 6.10 2.18
C PRO A 18 -0.34 6.05 2.67
N SER A 19 0.62 6.58 1.92
CA SER A 19 2.05 6.40 2.24
C SER A 19 2.53 7.27 3.41
N ASP A 20 1.93 8.44 3.58
CA ASP A 20 2.25 9.48 4.55
C ASP A 20 1.44 9.35 5.85
N ASP A 21 0.23 8.82 5.76
CA ASP A 21 -0.60 8.46 6.93
C ASP A 21 -1.24 7.07 6.74
N PRO A 22 -0.48 5.97 6.96
CA PRO A 22 -0.93 4.61 6.65
C PRO A 22 -2.17 4.17 7.44
N LYS A 23 -3.20 3.71 6.72
CA LYS A 23 -4.45 3.18 7.29
C LYS A 23 -4.63 1.68 7.09
N PHE A 24 -3.95 1.08 6.13
CA PHE A 24 -4.01 -0.35 5.86
C PHE A 24 -2.67 -0.89 5.37
N MET A 25 -2.48 -2.21 5.50
CA MET A 25 -1.38 -2.97 4.92
C MET A 25 -1.94 -4.18 4.17
N VAL A 26 -1.41 -4.50 3.00
CA VAL A 26 -1.75 -5.69 2.22
C VAL A 26 -0.49 -6.50 2.00
N TYR A 27 -0.56 -7.78 2.33
CA TYR A 27 0.46 -8.78 2.02
C TYR A 27 -0.12 -9.80 1.04
N VAL A 28 0.53 -9.95 -0.11
CA VAL A 28 0.20 -10.95 -1.12
C VAL A 28 1.32 -11.98 -1.15
N TRP A 29 0.95 -13.25 -1.06
CA TRP A 29 1.86 -14.38 -1.17
C TRP A 29 1.30 -15.39 -2.17
N LEU A 30 2.12 -15.73 -3.16
CA LEU A 30 1.80 -16.70 -4.20
C LEU A 30 2.78 -17.87 -4.11
N GLN A 31 2.22 -19.06 -3.92
CA GLN A 31 2.98 -20.29 -3.88
C GLN A 31 3.27 -20.78 -5.30
N LYS A 32 4.54 -21.09 -5.59
CA LYS A 32 4.98 -21.72 -6.86
C LYS A 32 4.32 -21.10 -8.12
N PRO A 33 4.43 -19.78 -8.34
CA PRO A 33 3.81 -19.13 -9.49
C PRO A 33 4.40 -19.67 -10.80
N THR A 34 3.53 -19.88 -11.80
CA THR A 34 3.92 -20.52 -13.08
C THR A 34 4.34 -19.55 -14.17
N VAL A 35 3.98 -18.26 -14.06
CA VAL A 35 4.25 -17.24 -15.10
C VAL A 35 5.61 -16.58 -14.92
N SER A 36 6.01 -16.28 -13.69
CA SER A 36 7.29 -15.63 -13.36
C SER A 36 7.66 -15.86 -11.89
N PRO A 37 8.95 -16.03 -11.56
CA PRO A 37 9.40 -16.12 -10.17
C PRO A 37 9.38 -14.77 -9.45
N TRP A 38 9.25 -13.65 -10.16
CA TRP A 38 9.41 -12.32 -9.60
C TRP A 38 8.10 -11.80 -8.99
N GLY A 39 8.10 -11.49 -7.68
CA GLY A 39 6.93 -10.94 -6.98
C GLY A 39 6.40 -9.63 -7.57
N SER A 40 7.25 -8.80 -8.14
CA SER A 40 6.84 -7.60 -8.89
C SER A 40 5.99 -7.90 -10.12
N VAL A 41 6.16 -9.08 -10.73
CA VAL A 41 5.41 -9.49 -11.93
C VAL A 41 4.11 -10.17 -11.55
N VAL A 42 4.12 -11.07 -10.56
CA VAL A 42 2.95 -11.90 -10.23
C VAL A 42 2.12 -11.39 -9.04
N ALA A 43 2.75 -10.87 -7.99
CA ALA A 43 2.07 -10.48 -6.76
C ALA A 43 1.70 -8.99 -6.73
N ALA A 44 2.47 -8.11 -7.36
CA ALA A 44 2.16 -6.67 -7.42
C ALA A 44 0.83 -6.33 -8.14
N PRO A 45 0.45 -6.97 -9.26
CA PRO A 45 -0.86 -6.73 -9.88
C PRO A 45 -2.04 -7.15 -9.00
N VAL A 46 -1.86 -8.19 -8.19
CA VAL A 46 -2.86 -8.61 -7.19
C VAL A 46 -2.94 -7.59 -6.07
N PHE A 47 -1.81 -7.14 -5.54
CA PHE A 47 -1.76 -6.05 -4.55
C PHE A 47 -2.52 -4.82 -5.03
N ARG A 48 -2.27 -4.38 -6.28
CA ARG A 48 -2.95 -3.22 -6.87
C ARG A 48 -4.47 -3.37 -6.83
N GLN A 49 -5.00 -4.50 -7.29
CA GLN A 49 -6.45 -4.75 -7.31
C GLN A 49 -7.07 -4.78 -5.91
N VAL A 50 -6.35 -5.33 -4.92
CA VAL A 50 -6.80 -5.33 -3.54
C VAL A 50 -6.77 -3.91 -2.96
N ALA A 51 -5.66 -3.20 -3.12
CA ALA A 51 -5.50 -1.83 -2.62
C ALA A 51 -6.55 -0.89 -3.20
N GLU A 52 -6.83 -0.94 -4.51
CA GLU A 52 -7.88 -0.15 -5.18
C GLU A 52 -9.27 -0.40 -4.57
N ARG A 53 -9.57 -1.63 -4.13
CA ARG A 53 -10.85 -1.94 -3.47
C ARG A 53 -10.87 -1.53 -2.00
N VAL A 54 -9.75 -1.71 -1.30
CA VAL A 54 -9.62 -1.36 0.12
C VAL A 54 -9.81 0.14 0.33
N VAL A 55 -9.18 1.00 -0.48
CA VAL A 55 -9.32 2.46 -0.34
C VAL A 55 -10.77 2.92 -0.51
N VAL A 56 -11.51 2.33 -1.44
CA VAL A 56 -12.94 2.62 -1.65
C VAL A 56 -13.76 2.11 -0.46
N HIS A 57 -13.52 0.88 -0.01
CA HIS A 57 -14.26 0.28 1.10
C HIS A 57 -14.05 1.04 2.42
N MET A 58 -12.86 1.58 2.63
CA MET A 58 -12.51 2.37 3.81
C MET A 58 -12.87 3.86 3.68
N ASN A 59 -13.49 4.27 2.57
CA ASN A 59 -13.77 5.68 2.25
C ASN A 59 -12.53 6.59 2.37
N ILE A 60 -11.35 6.08 1.99
CA ILE A 60 -10.12 6.88 1.98
C ILE A 60 -10.18 7.81 0.76
N PRO A 61 -10.18 9.15 0.96
CA PRO A 61 -10.24 10.08 -0.16
C PRO A 61 -8.98 10.01 -1.03
N PRO A 62 -9.07 10.39 -2.32
CA PRO A 62 -7.88 10.57 -3.16
C PRO A 62 -6.90 11.57 -2.55
N ASP A 63 -5.60 11.38 -2.79
CA ASP A 63 -4.54 12.20 -2.17
C ASP A 63 -4.71 13.70 -2.44
N LYS A 64 -5.19 14.10 -3.62
CA LYS A 64 -5.47 15.52 -3.91
C LYS A 64 -6.43 16.16 -2.90
N ILE A 65 -7.42 15.40 -2.41
CA ILE A 65 -8.39 15.86 -1.41
C ILE A 65 -7.80 15.72 -0.01
N ARG A 66 -7.16 14.59 0.29
CA ARG A 66 -6.63 14.31 1.63
C ARG A 66 -5.53 15.31 2.02
N LEU A 67 -4.57 15.55 1.11
CA LEU A 67 -3.47 16.48 1.33
C LEU A 67 -3.91 17.94 1.39
N SER A 68 -5.01 18.33 0.70
CA SER A 68 -5.54 19.69 0.85
C SER A 68 -6.17 19.91 2.22
N LEU A 69 -6.88 18.90 2.75
CA LEU A 69 -7.47 18.95 4.10
C LEU A 69 -6.39 19.03 5.19
N ASP A 70 -5.29 18.29 5.01
CA ASP A 70 -4.17 18.31 5.94
C ASP A 70 -3.41 19.65 5.90
N GLY A 71 -3.29 20.26 4.72
CA GLY A 71 -2.69 21.59 4.54
C GLY A 71 -3.51 22.70 5.20
N ASP A 72 -4.83 22.74 4.97
CA ASP A 72 -5.71 23.76 5.55
C ASP A 72 -5.75 23.66 7.09
N ALA A 73 -5.74 22.44 7.65
CA ALA A 73 -5.71 22.22 9.09
C ALA A 73 -4.39 22.67 9.75
N THR A 74 -3.26 22.50 9.05
CA THR A 74 -1.96 22.91 9.56
C THR A 74 -1.75 24.43 9.54
N ASP A 75 -2.38 25.12 8.58
CA ASP A 75 -2.39 26.58 8.52
C ASP A 75 -3.24 27.21 9.64
N GLU A 76 -4.42 26.65 9.96
CA GLU A 76 -5.25 27.13 11.09
C GLU A 76 -4.54 26.97 12.45
N ILE A 77 -3.84 25.85 12.66
CA ILE A 77 -3.08 25.61 13.89
C ILE A 77 -1.88 26.56 14.01
N SER A 78 -1.21 26.88 12.90
CA SER A 78 -0.11 27.86 12.89
C SER A 78 -0.59 29.28 13.22
N LEU A 79 -1.76 29.68 12.71
CA LEU A 79 -2.35 30.99 13.01
C LEU A 79 -2.82 31.10 14.46
N ALA A 80 -3.37 30.02 15.03
CA ALA A 80 -3.75 29.97 16.44
C ALA A 80 -2.55 29.98 17.41
N GLY A 81 -1.37 29.52 16.95
CA GLY A 81 -0.13 29.50 17.73
C GLY A 81 0.66 30.82 17.73
N SER A 82 0.40 31.73 16.79
CA SER A 82 1.14 33.00 16.65
C SER A 82 0.60 34.14 17.54
N GLY A 83 -0.41 33.88 18.38
CA GLY A 83 -1.00 34.84 19.29
C GLY A 83 -0.45 34.76 20.72
N ARG A 84 0.86 35.00 20.90
CA ARG A 84 1.47 35.37 22.20
C ARG A 84 2.63 36.33 21.98
#